data_AF-A0A6N9U9S6-F1
#
_entry.id   AF-A0A6N9U9S6-F1
#
_cell.length_a   1.000
_cell.length_b   1.000
_cell.length_c   1.000
_cell.angle_alpha   90.00
_cell.angle_beta   90.00
_cell.angle_gamma   90.00
#
_symmetry.space_group_name_H-M   'P 1'
#
loop_
_entity.id
_entity.type
_entity.pdbx_description
1 polymer ?
#
loop_
_entity_poly.entity_id
_entity_poly.type
_entity_poly.pdbx_seq_one_letter_code
_entity_poly.pdbx_strand_id
1 'polypeptide(L)'
;MPQDSLIDLCRRYTGETWSGAKERIERLPEGSPLIPAAKGEQAFLESQVLQVLLEHPTTYTTRPLRVLRVIPSEPRPVIRFAADADPAGLAELIAWGLFSSGGENDLRGIGGLRVSEAGHGRIDVVLHGTDARLRIEGVPEQSWGEAEKIRTLAAAEHGEQSPFRHPGLTAGERAFADTHGWLTQSWLRTAGFGSALLRRLLIFRSGADWLDMAGFTKRADTYGFRLTFAAELWTDHDVLVKHLTDPLCGIALKEDMRTCSCAYGQRGCRLWFDGPDDAPGRLDLQILEAGPDCEVAEYNRALTFTGSPKSHITQVTGHPPGMTAECAPTCHRRHDTVAFLQRIARQREKQRGRLCRKTGRRPAKG
;
A
#
# COMPACT_ATOMS: atom_id res chain seq x y z
N MET A 1 16.55 -2.54 27.07
CA MET A 1 16.77 -1.42 26.14
C MET A 1 16.17 -0.16 26.76
N PRO A 2 16.81 1.02 26.70
CA PRO A 2 16.21 2.26 27.21
C PRO A 2 14.87 2.58 26.51
N GLN A 3 13.94 3.23 27.21
CA GLN A 3 12.60 3.53 26.69
C GLN A 3 12.64 4.40 25.42
N ASP A 4 13.53 5.39 25.36
CA ASP A 4 13.70 6.24 24.17
C ASP A 4 14.13 5.44 22.94
N SER A 5 15.00 4.43 23.13
CA SER A 5 15.41 3.53 22.06
C SER A 5 14.28 2.62 21.56
N LEU A 6 13.36 2.21 22.45
CA LEU A 6 12.17 1.43 22.07
C LEU A 6 11.18 2.26 21.24
N ILE A 7 10.98 3.52 21.63
CA ILE A 7 10.12 4.47 20.89
C ILE A 7 10.67 4.66 19.49
N ASP A 8 11.98 4.94 19.36
CA ASP A 8 12.61 5.13 18.06
C ASP A 8 12.61 3.86 17.21
N LEU A 9 12.80 2.68 17.82
CA LEU A 9 12.66 1.41 17.13
C LEU A 9 11.25 1.26 16.55
N CYS A 10 10.21 1.39 17.37
CA CYS A 10 8.83 1.17 16.95
C CYS A 10 8.42 2.10 15.79
N ARG A 11 8.82 3.37 15.84
CA ARG A 11 8.48 4.35 14.81
C ARG A 11 9.07 4.03 13.45
N ARG A 12 10.17 3.29 13.37
CA ARG A 12 10.72 2.81 12.10
C ARG A 12 9.77 1.87 11.37
N TYR A 13 8.98 1.08 12.10
CA TYR A 13 8.02 0.11 11.55
C TYR A 13 6.64 0.71 11.28
N THR A 14 6.24 1.70 12.09
CA THR A 14 4.88 2.26 12.06
C THR A 14 4.80 3.63 11.39
N GLY A 15 5.91 4.37 11.30
CA GLY A 15 5.93 5.77 10.82
C GLY A 15 5.30 6.76 11.80
N GLU A 16 5.07 6.37 13.05
CA GLU A 16 4.53 7.24 14.08
C GLU A 16 5.46 8.42 14.40
N THR A 17 4.87 9.53 14.86
CA THR A 17 5.65 10.61 15.47
C THR A 17 6.23 10.13 16.80
N TRP A 18 7.28 10.79 17.30
CA TRP A 18 7.89 10.42 18.57
C TRP A 18 6.88 10.46 19.71
N SER A 19 6.14 11.55 19.82
CA SER A 19 5.09 11.73 20.82
C SER A 19 3.96 10.71 20.71
N GLY A 20 3.52 10.39 19.49
CA GLY A 20 2.42 9.43 19.28
C GLY A 20 2.82 8.01 19.65
N ALA A 21 4.02 7.58 19.24
CA ALA A 21 4.55 6.27 19.62
C ALA A 21 4.77 6.17 21.14
N LYS A 22 5.32 7.22 21.76
CA LYS A 22 5.47 7.29 23.22
C LYS A 22 4.14 7.11 23.94
N GLU A 23 3.15 7.95 23.61
CA GLU A 23 1.82 7.92 24.25
C GLU A 23 1.14 6.56 24.07
N ARG A 24 1.27 5.94 22.89
CA ARG A 24 0.72 4.62 22.62
C ARG A 24 1.43 3.53 23.43
N ILE A 25 2.77 3.53 23.44
CA ILE A 25 3.56 2.53 24.16
C ILE A 25 3.30 2.63 25.67
N GLU A 26 3.20 3.83 26.23
CA GLU A 26 2.89 4.05 27.65
C GLU A 26 1.48 3.56 28.05
N ARG A 27 0.56 3.40 27.09
CA ARG A 27 -0.78 2.84 27.32
C ARG A 27 -0.85 1.33 27.15
N LEU A 28 0.20 0.69 26.63
CA LEU A 28 0.20 -0.76 26.47
C LEU A 28 0.29 -1.43 27.85
N PRO A 29 -0.43 -2.54 28.07
CA PRO A 29 -0.21 -3.37 29.25
C PRO A 29 1.26 -3.81 29.32
N GLU A 30 1.77 -3.94 30.54
CA GLU A 30 3.13 -4.44 30.76
C GLU A 30 3.34 -5.81 30.07
N GLY A 31 4.47 -5.96 29.37
CA GLY A 31 4.79 -7.17 28.62
C GLY A 31 4.07 -7.34 27.28
N SER A 32 3.19 -6.41 26.89
CA SER A 32 2.55 -6.45 25.57
C SER A 32 3.55 -6.17 24.43
N PRO A 33 3.37 -6.80 23.26
CA PRO A 33 4.20 -6.51 22.09
C PRO A 33 4.06 -5.03 21.68
N LEU A 34 5.17 -4.42 21.27
CA LEU A 34 5.21 -3.00 20.87
C LEU A 34 4.30 -2.72 19.66
N ILE A 35 4.14 -3.70 18.79
CA ILE A 35 3.21 -3.70 17.66
C ILE A 35 2.30 -4.91 17.85
N PRO A 36 1.10 -4.72 18.45
CA PRO A 36 0.15 -5.80 18.67
C PRO A 36 -0.20 -6.53 17.37
N ALA A 37 -0.57 -7.81 17.47
CA ALA A 37 -1.10 -8.57 16.34
C ALA A 37 -2.64 -8.45 16.31
N ALA A 38 -3.21 -8.26 15.12
CA ALA A 38 -4.66 -8.36 14.95
C ALA A 38 -5.09 -9.83 15.02
N LYS A 39 -6.37 -10.08 15.36
CA LYS A 39 -6.96 -11.43 15.34
C LYS A 39 -8.28 -11.43 14.57
N GLY A 40 -8.67 -12.61 14.06
CA GLY A 40 -9.96 -12.84 13.42
C GLY A 40 -10.28 -11.83 12.32
N GLU A 41 -11.50 -11.29 12.34
CA GLU A 41 -12.02 -10.34 11.35
C GLU A 41 -11.19 -9.05 11.23
N GLN A 42 -10.55 -8.61 12.32
CA GLN A 42 -9.68 -7.44 12.27
C GLN A 42 -8.40 -7.73 11.48
N ALA A 43 -7.81 -8.91 11.66
CA ALA A 43 -6.67 -9.34 10.86
C ALA A 43 -7.06 -9.51 9.39
N PHE A 44 -8.25 -10.05 9.14
CA PHE A 44 -8.79 -10.20 7.79
C PHE A 44 -8.94 -8.86 7.08
N LEU A 45 -9.62 -7.89 7.72
CA LEU A 45 -9.79 -6.55 7.17
C LEU A 45 -8.44 -5.88 6.85
N GLU A 46 -7.49 -5.92 7.79
CA GLU A 46 -6.16 -5.35 7.57
C GLU A 46 -5.40 -6.04 6.44
N SER A 47 -5.48 -7.37 6.35
CA SER A 47 -4.86 -8.14 5.27
C SER A 47 -5.44 -7.81 3.90
N GLN A 48 -6.77 -7.65 3.81
CA GLN A 48 -7.45 -7.24 2.58
C GLN A 48 -7.04 -5.82 2.16
N VAL A 49 -6.85 -4.90 3.11
CA VAL A 49 -6.30 -3.58 2.82
C VAL A 49 -4.88 -3.68 2.25
N LEU A 50 -4.00 -4.49 2.85
CA LEU A 50 -2.66 -4.68 2.29
C LEU A 50 -2.71 -5.25 0.87
N GLN A 51 -3.54 -6.27 0.64
CA GLN A 51 -3.71 -6.87 -0.68
C GLN A 51 -4.13 -5.82 -1.72
N VAL A 52 -5.12 -4.99 -1.40
CA VAL A 52 -5.54 -3.88 -2.25
C VAL A 52 -4.38 -2.91 -2.55
N LEU A 53 -3.58 -2.58 -1.54
CA LEU A 53 -2.43 -1.68 -1.71
C LEU A 53 -1.33 -2.28 -2.58
N LEU A 54 -1.17 -3.61 -2.55
CA LEU A 54 -0.21 -4.33 -3.38
C LEU A 54 -0.68 -4.47 -4.83
N GLU A 55 -1.97 -4.70 -5.05
CA GLU A 55 -2.56 -4.93 -6.37
C GLU A 55 -2.87 -3.63 -7.11
N HIS A 56 -3.19 -2.57 -6.38
CA HIS A 56 -3.41 -1.26 -6.98
C HIS A 56 -2.07 -0.53 -7.13
N PRO A 57 -1.62 -0.25 -8.37
CA PRO A 57 -0.25 0.23 -8.61
C PRO A 57 0.00 1.57 -7.92
N THR A 58 0.95 1.57 -6.99
CA THR A 58 1.41 2.71 -6.19
C THR A 58 2.91 2.96 -6.40
N THR A 59 3.34 2.89 -7.66
CA THR A 59 4.75 3.10 -8.05
C THR A 59 5.11 4.57 -8.19
N TYR A 60 6.41 4.86 -8.16
CA TYR A 60 6.98 6.21 -8.28
C TYR A 60 6.53 7.15 -7.16
N THR A 61 6.61 6.68 -5.92
CA THR A 61 6.43 7.52 -4.73
C THR A 61 7.52 7.21 -3.73
N THR A 62 7.94 8.17 -2.90
CA THR A 62 8.94 7.92 -1.83
C THR A 62 8.33 7.32 -0.55
N ARG A 63 7.15 6.71 -0.66
CA ARG A 63 6.39 6.17 0.48
C ARG A 63 5.86 4.78 0.15
N PRO A 64 6.04 3.80 1.05
CA PRO A 64 5.67 2.42 0.74
C PRO A 64 4.15 2.36 0.52
N LEU A 65 3.77 1.99 -0.69
CA LEU A 65 2.37 1.91 -1.12
C LEU A 65 1.54 3.18 -0.82
N ARG A 66 2.16 4.37 -0.90
CA ARG A 66 1.58 5.69 -0.54
C ARG A 66 1.17 5.86 0.93
N VAL A 67 1.56 4.95 1.81
CA VAL A 67 1.26 5.03 3.24
C VAL A 67 2.32 5.88 3.94
N LEU A 68 1.86 6.86 4.73
CA LEU A 68 2.72 7.71 5.54
C LEU A 68 2.98 7.12 6.93
N ARG A 69 1.96 6.49 7.53
CA ARG A 69 2.03 5.82 8.83
C ARG A 69 0.90 4.80 9.00
N VAL A 70 1.16 3.78 9.81
CA VAL A 70 0.19 2.82 10.30
C VAL A 70 0.28 2.80 11.83
N ILE A 71 -0.78 3.18 12.52
CA ILE A 71 -0.86 3.16 13.99
C ILE A 71 -1.56 1.86 14.40
N PRO A 72 -0.85 0.90 14.99
CA PRO A 72 -1.40 -0.38 15.40
C PRO A 72 -2.10 -0.23 16.75
N SER A 73 -3.28 0.39 16.76
CA SER A 73 -4.11 0.56 17.96
C SER A 73 -5.37 -0.30 17.90
N GLU A 74 -5.69 -1.01 18.97
CA GLU A 74 -7.00 -1.65 19.14
C GLU A 74 -7.96 -0.70 19.88
N PRO A 75 -9.27 -0.70 19.55
CA PRO A 75 -9.94 -1.55 18.56
C PRO A 75 -9.95 -0.99 17.12
N ARG A 76 -9.27 0.13 16.86
CA ARG A 76 -9.34 0.85 15.58
C ARG A 76 -7.92 1.27 15.14
N PRO A 77 -7.23 0.47 14.29
CA PRO A 77 -5.96 0.89 13.72
C PRO A 77 -6.17 2.10 12.80
N VAL A 78 -5.10 2.88 12.63
CA VAL A 78 -5.13 4.08 11.77
C VAL A 78 -4.14 3.90 10.63
N ILE A 79 -4.61 4.03 9.39
CA ILE A 79 -3.76 4.09 8.21
C ILE A 79 -3.83 5.52 7.69
N ARG A 80 -2.69 6.20 7.65
CA ARG A 80 -2.61 7.52 7.06
C ARG A 80 -1.96 7.42 5.70
N PHE A 81 -2.73 7.76 4.67
CA PHE A 81 -2.19 7.97 3.33
C PHE A 81 -1.42 9.27 3.27
N ALA A 82 -0.44 9.29 2.39
CA ALA A 82 0.13 10.54 1.96
C ALA A 82 -0.76 11.21 0.94
N ALA A 83 -1.22 12.42 1.28
CA ALA A 83 -1.87 13.34 0.36
C ALA A 83 -0.86 14.02 -0.59
N ASP A 84 0.14 13.29 -1.10
CA ASP A 84 1.05 13.85 -2.11
C ASP A 84 0.28 14.32 -3.37
N ALA A 85 0.99 14.97 -4.29
CA ALA A 85 0.40 15.72 -5.41
C ALA A 85 -0.35 14.89 -6.47
N ASP A 86 -0.73 13.65 -6.15
CA ASP A 86 -1.70 12.84 -6.91
C ASP A 86 -3.02 12.57 -6.12
N PRO A 87 -3.83 13.60 -5.83
CA PRO A 87 -5.17 13.43 -5.24
C PRO A 87 -6.10 12.54 -6.08
N ALA A 88 -5.91 12.52 -7.40
CA ALA A 88 -6.74 11.74 -8.32
C ALA A 88 -6.45 10.24 -8.21
N GLY A 89 -5.18 9.83 -8.20
CA GLY A 89 -4.83 8.44 -7.98
C GLY A 89 -5.22 7.94 -6.58
N LEU A 90 -5.23 8.82 -5.57
CA LEU A 90 -5.73 8.45 -4.24
C LEU A 90 -7.24 8.21 -4.25
N ALA A 91 -8.00 9.06 -4.95
CA ALA A 91 -9.43 8.85 -5.14
C ALA A 91 -9.73 7.52 -5.85
N GLU A 92 -8.92 7.14 -6.83
CA GLU A 92 -9.05 5.86 -7.53
C GLU A 92 -8.70 4.64 -6.69
N LEU A 93 -7.60 4.71 -5.93
CA LEU A 93 -7.23 3.67 -4.98
C LEU A 93 -8.38 3.41 -4.01
N ILE A 94 -9.04 4.47 -3.52
CA ILE A 94 -10.19 4.34 -2.64
C ILE A 94 -11.38 3.76 -3.40
N ALA A 95 -11.75 4.31 -4.56
CA ALA A 95 -12.97 3.95 -5.28
C ALA A 95 -12.95 2.55 -5.94
N TRP A 96 -11.78 2.09 -6.35
CA TRP A 96 -11.59 0.83 -7.09
C TRP A 96 -10.77 -0.21 -6.32
N GLY A 97 -9.92 0.25 -5.40
CA GLY A 97 -9.14 -0.62 -4.54
C GLY A 97 -9.90 -0.96 -3.26
N LEU A 98 -10.28 0.02 -2.44
CA LEU A 98 -10.88 -0.29 -1.14
C LEU A 98 -12.33 -0.73 -1.24
N PHE A 99 -13.17 0.02 -1.95
CA PHE A 99 -14.60 -0.27 -2.03
C PHE A 99 -14.93 -1.22 -3.18
N SER A 100 -15.78 -2.18 -2.89
CA SER A 100 -16.09 -3.27 -3.80
C SER A 100 -16.67 -2.81 -5.14
N SER A 101 -16.39 -3.54 -6.21
CA SER A 101 -17.03 -3.36 -7.50
C SER A 101 -17.01 -4.62 -8.34
N GLY A 102 -17.84 -4.65 -9.38
CA GLY A 102 -18.00 -5.83 -10.21
C GLY A 102 -19.08 -6.73 -9.66
N GLY A 103 -18.92 -8.04 -9.80
CA GLY A 103 -19.97 -9.00 -9.45
C GLY A 103 -19.43 -10.40 -9.26
N GLU A 104 -20.29 -11.39 -9.52
CA GLU A 104 -20.05 -12.82 -9.23
C GLU A 104 -18.66 -13.33 -9.57
N ASN A 105 -18.05 -12.91 -10.69
CA ASN A 105 -16.79 -13.49 -11.19
C ASN A 105 -15.58 -12.53 -11.20
N ASP A 106 -15.77 -11.26 -10.88
CA ASP A 106 -14.69 -10.25 -10.85
C ASP A 106 -15.04 -9.21 -9.78
N LEU A 107 -15.05 -9.65 -8.51
CA LEU A 107 -15.19 -8.73 -7.39
C LEU A 107 -13.83 -8.07 -7.13
N ARG A 108 -13.75 -6.77 -7.39
CA ARG A 108 -12.58 -5.95 -7.07
C ARG A 108 -12.83 -5.23 -5.76
N GLY A 109 -11.77 -5.05 -4.98
CA GLY A 109 -11.80 -4.39 -3.68
C GLY A 109 -12.43 -5.22 -2.57
N ILE A 110 -12.65 -4.61 -1.41
CA ILE A 110 -12.97 -5.33 -0.18
C ILE A 110 -14.49 -5.49 -0.07
N GLY A 111 -14.97 -6.73 -0.26
CA GLY A 111 -16.37 -7.09 -0.04
C GLY A 111 -16.81 -6.82 1.40
N GLY A 112 -17.95 -6.15 1.56
CA GLY A 112 -18.51 -5.81 2.86
C GLY A 112 -17.92 -4.55 3.50
N LEU A 113 -16.93 -3.88 2.90
CA LEU A 113 -16.37 -2.64 3.45
C LEU A 113 -17.36 -1.47 3.34
N ARG A 114 -17.69 -0.83 4.46
CA ARG A 114 -18.63 0.30 4.56
C ARG A 114 -18.02 1.49 5.27
N VAL A 115 -18.47 2.68 4.93
CA VAL A 115 -18.19 3.90 5.68
C VAL A 115 -19.12 3.96 6.88
N SER A 116 -18.57 4.02 8.08
CA SER A 116 -19.34 4.30 9.30
C SER A 116 -19.37 5.79 9.63
N GLU A 117 -18.25 6.49 9.42
CA GLU A 117 -18.11 7.92 9.71
C GLU A 117 -17.16 8.57 8.69
N ALA A 118 -17.45 9.79 8.25
CA ALA A 118 -16.57 10.54 7.36
C ALA A 118 -16.61 12.04 7.70
N GLY A 119 -15.45 12.67 7.78
CA GLY A 119 -15.32 14.12 8.03
C GLY A 119 -13.88 14.55 8.37
N HIS A 120 -13.56 15.81 8.11
CA HIS A 120 -12.28 16.44 8.51
C HIS A 120 -11.01 15.67 8.06
N GLY A 121 -11.01 15.10 6.86
CA GLY A 121 -9.88 14.31 6.33
C GLY A 121 -9.67 12.96 7.00
N ARG A 122 -10.74 12.44 7.63
CA ARG A 122 -10.80 11.14 8.30
C ARG A 122 -12.02 10.37 7.80
N ILE A 123 -11.84 9.07 7.59
CA ILE A 123 -12.90 8.14 7.19
C ILE A 123 -12.76 6.91 8.07
N ASP A 124 -13.78 6.59 8.86
CA ASP A 124 -13.85 5.33 9.57
C ASP A 124 -14.64 4.35 8.71
N VAL A 125 -14.04 3.18 8.47
CA VAL A 125 -14.64 2.09 7.73
C VAL A 125 -14.77 0.86 8.60
N VAL A 126 -15.80 0.08 8.31
CA VAL A 126 -16.16 -1.15 9.02
C VAL A 126 -16.36 -2.28 8.02
N LEU A 127 -16.03 -3.50 8.45
CA LEU A 127 -16.38 -4.69 7.70
C LEU A 127 -17.77 -5.16 8.12
N HIS A 128 -18.72 -5.15 7.18
CA HIS A 128 -20.11 -5.48 7.42
C HIS A 128 -20.28 -6.83 8.13
N GLY A 129 -21.13 -6.88 9.15
CA GLY A 129 -21.40 -8.09 9.93
C GLY A 129 -20.36 -8.40 11.01
N THR A 130 -19.38 -7.51 11.24
CA THR A 130 -18.29 -7.72 12.20
C THR A 130 -18.01 -6.46 13.02
N ASP A 131 -17.17 -6.59 14.06
CA ASP A 131 -16.64 -5.44 14.82
C ASP A 131 -15.36 -4.83 14.19
N ALA A 132 -14.82 -5.47 13.16
CA ALA A 132 -13.59 -5.06 12.52
C ALA A 132 -13.74 -3.69 11.86
N ARG A 133 -12.79 -2.81 12.17
CA ARG A 133 -12.84 -1.41 11.75
C ARG A 133 -11.45 -0.84 11.58
N LEU A 134 -11.33 0.21 10.79
CA LEU A 134 -10.10 0.98 10.68
C LEU A 134 -10.41 2.43 10.37
N ARG A 135 -9.48 3.30 10.74
CA ARG A 135 -9.51 4.72 10.38
C ARG A 135 -8.54 4.99 9.25
N ILE A 136 -9.04 5.63 8.22
CA ILE A 136 -8.26 6.17 7.11
C ILE A 136 -8.07 7.67 7.35
N GLU A 137 -6.83 8.13 7.32
CA GLU A 137 -6.47 9.55 7.40
C GLU A 137 -5.65 10.01 6.20
N GLY A 138 -5.54 11.33 6.04
CA GLY A 138 -4.68 11.91 5.00
C GLY A 138 -5.28 11.80 3.61
N VAL A 139 -6.59 11.56 3.52
CA VAL A 139 -7.37 11.65 2.29
C VAL A 139 -7.97 13.06 2.22
N PRO A 140 -7.59 13.90 1.24
CA PRO A 140 -8.22 15.20 1.04
C PRO A 140 -9.73 15.05 0.80
N GLU A 141 -10.52 16.00 1.28
CA GLU A 141 -11.97 15.99 1.12
C GLU A 141 -12.40 15.90 -0.36
N GLN A 142 -11.67 16.58 -1.25
CA GLN A 142 -11.88 16.48 -2.69
C GLN A 142 -11.64 15.06 -3.23
N SER A 143 -10.56 14.39 -2.81
CA SER A 143 -10.28 13.00 -3.21
C SER A 143 -11.35 12.05 -2.71
N TRP A 144 -11.84 12.27 -1.48
CA TRP A 144 -12.91 11.47 -0.91
C TRP A 144 -14.23 11.64 -1.68
N GLY A 145 -14.67 12.89 -1.87
CA GLY A 145 -15.89 13.19 -2.62
C GLY A 145 -15.82 12.68 -4.06
N GLU A 146 -14.64 12.72 -4.67
CA GLU A 146 -14.41 12.16 -5.99
C GLU A 146 -14.48 10.62 -5.99
N ALA A 147 -13.93 9.95 -4.98
CA ALA A 147 -14.02 8.50 -4.85
C ALA A 147 -15.48 8.01 -4.70
N GLU A 148 -16.26 8.67 -3.83
CA GLU A 148 -17.69 8.37 -3.63
C GLU A 148 -18.49 8.59 -4.92
N LYS A 149 -18.19 9.67 -5.66
CA LYS A 149 -18.81 9.96 -6.96
C LYS A 149 -18.46 8.91 -8.01
N ILE A 150 -17.20 8.55 -8.17
CA ILE A 150 -16.76 7.50 -9.11
C ILE A 150 -17.52 6.21 -8.83
N ARG A 151 -17.55 5.79 -7.56
CA ARG A 151 -18.20 4.54 -7.17
C ARG A 151 -19.71 4.56 -7.38
N THR A 152 -20.35 5.68 -7.05
CA THR A 152 -21.80 5.87 -7.25
C THR A 152 -22.18 5.79 -8.73
N LEU A 153 -21.42 6.46 -9.61
CA LEU A 153 -21.67 6.42 -11.05
C LEU A 153 -21.49 5.02 -11.63
N ALA A 154 -20.45 4.32 -11.20
CA ALA A 154 -20.16 2.98 -11.70
C ALA A 154 -21.14 1.93 -11.15
N ALA A 155 -21.63 2.06 -9.91
CA ALA A 155 -22.71 1.22 -9.41
C ALA A 155 -24.01 1.44 -10.20
N ALA A 156 -24.36 2.69 -10.50
CA ALA A 156 -25.55 3.03 -11.27
C ALA A 156 -25.52 2.49 -12.71
N GLU A 157 -24.35 2.36 -13.34
CA GLU A 157 -24.20 1.73 -14.68
C GLU A 157 -24.66 0.26 -14.68
N HIS A 158 -24.59 -0.42 -13.53
CA HIS A 158 -25.01 -1.81 -13.36
C HIS A 158 -26.36 -1.95 -12.63
N GLY A 159 -27.07 -0.83 -12.40
CA GLY A 159 -28.33 -0.85 -11.64
C GLY A 159 -28.15 -1.15 -10.15
N GLU A 160 -26.94 -0.98 -9.61
CA GLU A 160 -26.61 -1.24 -8.21
C GLU A 160 -26.46 0.04 -7.38
N GLN A 161 -26.48 -0.11 -6.06
CA GLN A 161 -26.17 0.95 -5.11
C GLN A 161 -24.67 0.97 -4.78
N SER A 162 -24.14 2.15 -4.45
CA SER A 162 -22.74 2.28 -4.04
C SER A 162 -22.48 1.52 -2.72
N PRO A 163 -21.41 0.70 -2.64
CA PRO A 163 -21.04 0.01 -1.40
C PRO A 163 -20.67 0.97 -0.26
N PHE A 164 -20.34 2.24 -0.51
CA PHE A 164 -19.88 3.18 0.53
C PHE A 164 -20.83 3.22 1.73
N ARG A 165 -22.14 3.26 1.48
CA ARG A 165 -23.19 3.39 2.51
C ARG A 165 -24.29 2.33 2.38
N HIS A 166 -24.02 1.25 1.64
CA HIS A 166 -25.00 0.18 1.47
C HIS A 166 -25.19 -0.57 2.80
N PRO A 167 -26.42 -0.77 3.30
CA PRO A 167 -26.67 -1.26 4.66
C PRO A 167 -26.25 -2.72 4.90
N GLY A 168 -26.08 -3.50 3.83
CA GLY A 168 -25.58 -4.87 3.87
C GLY A 168 -24.64 -5.16 2.72
N LEU A 169 -24.46 -6.43 2.36
CA LEU A 169 -23.78 -6.80 1.12
C LEU A 169 -24.56 -6.30 -0.12
N THR A 170 -23.87 -5.87 -1.17
CA THR A 170 -24.48 -5.60 -2.48
C THR A 170 -24.85 -6.92 -3.17
N ALA A 171 -25.58 -6.85 -4.29
CA ALA A 171 -25.92 -8.04 -5.06
C ALA A 171 -24.66 -8.73 -5.60
N GLY A 172 -23.74 -7.96 -6.21
CA GLY A 172 -22.45 -8.48 -6.67
C GLY A 172 -21.60 -9.11 -5.56
N GLU A 173 -21.50 -8.49 -4.39
CA GLU A 173 -20.75 -9.07 -3.26
C GLU A 173 -21.36 -10.38 -2.76
N ARG A 174 -22.70 -10.47 -2.67
CA ARG A 174 -23.38 -11.73 -2.30
C ARG A 174 -23.10 -12.84 -3.31
N ALA A 175 -23.31 -12.56 -4.60
CA ALA A 175 -23.10 -13.53 -5.66
C ALA A 175 -21.65 -14.03 -5.70
N PHE A 176 -20.68 -13.12 -5.48
CA PHE A 176 -19.27 -13.49 -5.37
C PHE A 176 -19.00 -14.37 -4.15
N ALA A 177 -19.55 -14.03 -2.98
CA ALA A 177 -19.38 -14.83 -1.76
C ALA A 177 -19.97 -16.23 -1.92
N ASP A 178 -21.13 -16.36 -2.57
CA ASP A 178 -21.79 -17.64 -2.83
C ASP A 178 -20.98 -18.51 -3.79
N THR A 179 -20.41 -17.91 -4.84
CA THR A 179 -19.68 -18.64 -5.90
C THR A 179 -18.22 -18.93 -5.52
N HIS A 180 -17.57 -17.98 -4.85
CA HIS A 180 -16.13 -17.98 -4.58
C HIS A 180 -15.78 -17.91 -3.09
N GLY A 181 -16.68 -18.31 -2.19
CA GLY A 181 -16.41 -18.30 -0.74
C GLY A 181 -15.15 -19.07 -0.32
N TRP A 182 -14.68 -20.01 -1.14
CA TRP A 182 -13.39 -20.69 -0.96
C TRP A 182 -12.17 -19.74 -1.02
N LEU A 183 -12.25 -18.64 -1.80
CA LEU A 183 -11.22 -17.60 -1.81
C LEU A 183 -11.16 -16.88 -0.47
N THR A 184 -12.31 -16.50 0.09
CA THR A 184 -12.40 -15.87 1.41
C THR A 184 -11.78 -16.76 2.48
N GLN A 185 -12.03 -18.07 2.45
CA GLN A 185 -11.38 -19.02 3.36
C GLN A 185 -9.85 -19.05 3.17
N SER A 186 -9.37 -18.94 1.93
CA SER A 186 -7.93 -18.88 1.67
C SER A 186 -7.29 -17.60 2.19
N TRP A 187 -7.97 -16.46 2.06
CA TRP A 187 -7.50 -15.18 2.60
C TRP A 187 -7.55 -15.15 4.13
N LEU A 188 -8.57 -15.75 4.74
CA LEU A 188 -8.67 -15.88 6.21
C LEU A 188 -7.47 -16.65 6.79
N ARG A 189 -7.00 -17.71 6.11
CA ARG A 189 -5.83 -18.48 6.55
C ARG A 189 -4.56 -17.64 6.63
N THR A 190 -4.39 -16.65 5.75
CA THR A 190 -3.18 -15.82 5.66
C THR A 190 -3.36 -14.42 6.23
N ALA A 191 -4.53 -14.14 6.81
CA ALA A 191 -4.92 -12.82 7.29
C ALA A 191 -4.00 -12.28 8.40
N GLY A 192 -3.60 -13.16 9.34
CA GLY A 192 -2.66 -12.77 10.39
C GLY A 192 -1.35 -12.24 9.83
N PHE A 193 -0.82 -12.89 8.78
CA PHE A 193 0.42 -12.50 8.14
C PHE A 193 0.30 -11.18 7.38
N GLY A 194 -0.75 -11.02 6.57
CA GLY A 194 -1.01 -9.78 5.85
C GLY A 194 -1.22 -8.57 6.78
N SER A 195 -1.95 -8.76 7.89
CA SER A 195 -2.08 -7.73 8.94
C SER A 195 -0.72 -7.39 9.58
N ALA A 196 0.09 -8.40 9.92
CA ALA A 196 1.41 -8.18 10.51
C ALA A 196 2.33 -7.35 9.59
N LEU A 197 2.31 -7.64 8.28
CA LEU A 197 3.01 -6.87 7.25
C LEU A 197 2.48 -5.42 7.16
N LEU A 198 1.16 -5.23 7.13
CA LEU A 198 0.56 -3.88 7.07
C LEU A 198 0.98 -3.03 8.27
N ARG A 199 0.88 -3.57 9.49
CA ARG A 199 1.25 -2.87 10.74
C ARG A 199 2.72 -2.47 10.79
N ARG A 200 3.57 -3.08 9.95
CA ARG A 200 5.02 -2.87 9.88
C ARG A 200 5.48 -2.30 8.53
N LEU A 201 4.55 -1.86 7.68
CA LEU A 201 4.82 -1.46 6.30
C LEU A 201 5.92 -0.39 6.18
N LEU A 202 6.10 0.46 7.19
CA LEU A 202 7.07 1.55 7.14
C LEU A 202 8.52 1.07 7.33
N ILE A 203 8.73 -0.20 7.68
CA ILE A 203 10.08 -0.78 7.75
C ILE A 203 10.82 -0.72 6.42
N PHE A 204 10.08 -0.84 5.32
CA PHE A 204 10.66 -0.73 3.98
C PHE A 204 11.15 0.67 3.65
N ARG A 205 10.67 1.70 4.35
CA ARG A 205 11.16 3.08 4.17
C ARG A 205 12.30 3.40 5.13
N SER A 206 12.22 2.93 6.36
CA SER A 206 13.23 3.22 7.38
C SER A 206 14.47 2.34 7.25
N GLY A 207 14.34 1.18 6.61
CA GLY A 207 15.43 0.24 6.36
C GLY A 207 16.07 0.36 4.98
N ALA A 208 15.59 1.23 4.09
CA ALA A 208 16.05 1.30 2.70
C ALA A 208 15.69 2.63 1.99
N ASP A 209 16.62 3.15 1.20
CA ASP A 209 16.46 4.34 0.33
C ASP A 209 16.24 3.93 -1.13
N TRP A 210 15.06 3.36 -1.42
CA TRP A 210 14.70 2.87 -2.75
C TRP A 210 14.13 3.99 -3.65
N LEU A 211 14.36 3.87 -4.96
CA LEU A 211 13.81 4.72 -6.03
C LEU A 211 12.33 4.45 -6.30
N ASP A 212 11.96 3.17 -6.30
CA ASP A 212 10.59 2.71 -6.50
C ASP A 212 10.30 1.45 -5.67
N MET A 213 9.05 1.34 -5.23
CA MET A 213 8.48 0.16 -4.61
C MET A 213 7.24 -0.24 -5.40
N ALA A 214 7.27 -1.43 -5.97
CA ALA A 214 6.09 -2.05 -6.55
C ALA A 214 5.58 -3.19 -5.64
N GLY A 215 4.29 -3.17 -5.35
CA GLY A 215 3.59 -4.29 -4.73
C GLY A 215 3.13 -5.31 -5.77
N PHE A 216 2.96 -6.56 -5.33
CA PHE A 216 2.24 -7.58 -6.09
C PHE A 216 1.74 -8.67 -5.14
N THR A 217 0.74 -9.42 -5.56
CA THR A 217 0.31 -10.66 -4.92
C THR A 217 0.56 -11.84 -5.84
N LYS A 218 0.84 -13.01 -5.28
CA LYS A 218 0.86 -14.28 -6.00
C LYS A 218 0.02 -15.27 -5.24
N ARG A 219 -1.00 -15.84 -5.91
CA ARG A 219 -1.99 -16.68 -5.22
C ARG A 219 -2.60 -15.92 -4.02
N ALA A 220 -3.25 -16.63 -3.11
CA ALA A 220 -3.88 -16.03 -1.92
C ALA A 220 -2.95 -15.93 -0.70
N ASP A 221 -1.71 -16.42 -0.79
CA ASP A 221 -0.80 -16.59 0.34
C ASP A 221 0.50 -15.80 0.25
N THR A 222 0.83 -15.24 -0.91
CA THR A 222 2.11 -14.56 -1.13
C THR A 222 1.94 -13.05 -1.30
N TYR A 223 2.59 -12.30 -0.42
CA TYR A 223 2.69 -10.85 -0.42
C TYR A 223 4.04 -10.44 -0.96
N GLY A 224 4.04 -9.66 -2.05
CA GLY A 224 5.23 -9.37 -2.83
C GLY A 224 5.62 -7.90 -2.80
N PHE A 225 6.90 -7.62 -2.56
CA PHE A 225 7.46 -6.28 -2.64
C PHE A 225 8.68 -6.30 -3.55
N ARG A 226 8.73 -5.39 -4.52
CA ARG A 226 9.89 -5.17 -5.36
C ARG A 226 10.43 -3.76 -5.12
N LEU A 227 11.64 -3.70 -4.61
CA LEU A 227 12.38 -2.49 -4.32
C LEU A 227 13.44 -2.28 -5.40
N THR A 228 13.47 -1.11 -6.01
CA THR A 228 14.48 -0.71 -6.98
C THR A 228 15.36 0.38 -6.38
N PHE A 229 16.68 0.25 -6.47
CA PHE A 229 17.66 1.16 -5.87
C PHE A 229 18.55 1.82 -6.91
N ALA A 230 19.04 3.03 -6.62
CA ALA A 230 20.18 3.56 -7.34
C ALA A 230 21.45 2.82 -6.90
N ALA A 231 22.37 2.58 -7.85
CA ALA A 231 23.63 1.88 -7.59
C ALA A 231 24.43 2.50 -6.43
N GLU A 232 24.50 3.82 -6.36
CA GLU A 232 25.27 4.56 -5.33
C GLU A 232 24.60 4.53 -3.95
N LEU A 233 23.30 4.26 -3.91
CA LEU A 233 22.47 4.24 -2.71
C LEU A 233 22.00 2.83 -2.37
N TRP A 234 22.74 1.83 -2.85
CA TRP A 234 22.45 0.44 -2.60
C TRP A 234 22.43 0.14 -1.09
N THR A 235 21.36 -0.49 -0.65
CA THR A 235 21.24 -0.96 0.73
C THR A 235 21.59 -2.45 0.78
N ASP A 236 22.40 -2.84 1.77
CA ASP A 236 22.64 -4.25 2.06
C ASP A 236 21.31 -4.94 2.43
N HIS A 237 20.94 -5.95 1.64
CA HIS A 237 19.69 -6.67 1.85
C HIS A 237 19.65 -7.35 3.22
N ASP A 238 20.79 -7.74 3.81
CA ASP A 238 20.83 -8.37 5.12
C ASP A 238 20.46 -7.39 6.24
N VAL A 239 20.68 -6.08 6.04
CA VAL A 239 20.18 -5.04 6.95
C VAL A 239 18.67 -4.97 6.91
N LEU A 240 18.06 -5.00 5.72
CA LEU A 240 16.62 -5.03 5.56
C LEU A 240 16.02 -6.31 6.15
N VAL A 241 16.64 -7.48 5.93
CA VAL A 241 16.21 -8.75 6.53
C VAL A 241 16.26 -8.68 8.05
N LYS A 242 17.38 -8.20 8.63
CA LYS A 242 17.51 -8.03 10.08
C LYS A 242 16.41 -7.14 10.67
N HIS A 243 16.00 -6.11 9.94
CA HIS A 243 14.88 -5.25 10.33
C HIS A 243 13.54 -5.97 10.19
N LEU A 244 13.30 -6.69 9.10
CA LEU A 244 12.07 -7.48 8.94
C LEU A 244 11.93 -8.54 10.02
N THR A 245 13.03 -9.11 10.52
CA THR A 245 13.06 -10.18 11.53
C THR A 245 13.47 -9.71 12.92
N ASP A 246 13.37 -8.41 13.22
CA ASP A 246 13.70 -7.89 14.54
C ASP A 246 12.82 -8.54 15.63
N PRO A 247 13.40 -9.00 16.76
CA PRO A 247 12.66 -9.77 17.74
C PRO A 247 11.59 -8.99 18.51
N LEU A 248 11.62 -7.65 18.48
CA LEU A 248 10.68 -6.80 19.22
C LEU A 248 9.61 -6.20 18.32
N CYS A 249 10.01 -5.71 17.14
CA CYS A 249 9.13 -5.01 16.22
C CYS A 249 8.96 -5.69 14.87
N GLY A 250 9.81 -6.66 14.52
CA GLY A 250 9.75 -7.40 13.27
C GLY A 250 8.66 -8.47 13.28
N ILE A 251 8.77 -9.39 12.33
CA ILE A 251 7.96 -10.59 12.17
C ILE A 251 8.91 -11.78 12.29
N ALA A 252 8.50 -12.85 12.98
CA ALA A 252 9.28 -14.08 13.11
C ALA A 252 9.29 -14.87 11.79
N LEU A 253 9.90 -14.29 10.75
CA LEU A 253 10.02 -14.87 9.42
C LEU A 253 11.06 -15.98 9.41
N LYS A 254 10.78 -17.04 8.64
CA LYS A 254 11.76 -18.08 8.31
C LYS A 254 12.15 -17.94 6.84
N GLU A 255 13.44 -17.79 6.56
CA GLU A 255 13.93 -17.78 5.18
C GLU A 255 13.70 -19.16 4.54
N ASP A 256 12.96 -19.20 3.45
CA ASP A 256 12.69 -20.39 2.63
C ASP A 256 13.73 -20.50 1.51
N MET A 257 13.98 -19.39 0.81
CA MET A 257 14.87 -19.36 -0.35
C MET A 257 15.52 -17.99 -0.52
N ARG A 258 16.77 -18.01 -1.02
CA ARG A 258 17.54 -16.82 -1.38
C ARG A 258 18.24 -17.04 -2.73
N THR A 259 18.00 -16.13 -3.66
CA THR A 259 18.70 -16.07 -4.95
C THR A 259 19.36 -14.70 -5.07
N CYS A 260 20.67 -14.66 -4.86
CA CYS A 260 21.44 -13.42 -4.86
C CYS A 260 22.55 -13.44 -5.91
N SER A 261 22.59 -12.42 -6.78
CA SER A 261 23.73 -12.17 -7.65
C SER A 261 24.82 -11.32 -6.97
N CYS A 262 24.54 -10.84 -5.76
CA CYS A 262 25.36 -9.93 -4.97
C CYS A 262 26.83 -10.44 -4.81
N ALA A 263 27.03 -11.76 -4.68
CA ALA A 263 28.35 -12.39 -4.59
C ALA A 263 29.19 -12.32 -5.89
N TYR A 264 28.56 -12.05 -7.03
CA TYR A 264 29.20 -11.95 -8.35
C TYR A 264 29.35 -10.50 -8.82
N GLY A 265 29.23 -9.53 -7.90
CA GLY A 265 29.35 -8.10 -8.20
C GLY A 265 28.10 -7.48 -8.86
N GLN A 266 27.03 -8.25 -9.07
CA GLN A 266 25.75 -7.75 -9.59
C GLN A 266 24.78 -7.51 -8.45
N ARG A 267 23.98 -6.44 -8.49
CA ARG A 267 23.08 -6.09 -7.38
C ARG A 267 21.62 -6.40 -7.70
N GLY A 268 21.31 -7.70 -7.70
CA GLY A 268 19.98 -8.25 -7.91
C GLY A 268 19.75 -9.45 -6.99
N CYS A 269 18.83 -9.31 -6.05
CA CYS A 269 18.67 -10.25 -4.95
C CYS A 269 17.16 -10.51 -4.72
N ARG A 270 16.73 -11.79 -4.67
CA ARG A 270 15.34 -12.21 -4.44
C ARG A 270 15.27 -13.18 -3.29
N LEU A 271 14.39 -12.89 -2.34
CA LEU A 271 14.28 -13.55 -1.05
C LEU A 271 12.83 -14.00 -0.84
N TRP A 272 12.66 -15.22 -0.34
CA TRP A 272 11.38 -15.75 0.08
C TRP A 272 11.41 -16.09 1.56
N PHE A 273 10.38 -15.64 2.28
CA PHE A 273 10.20 -15.98 3.68
C PHE A 273 8.82 -16.57 3.91
N ASP A 274 8.76 -17.58 4.76
CA ASP A 274 7.51 -18.07 5.31
C ASP A 274 7.21 -17.31 6.62
N GLY A 275 5.94 -16.99 6.82
CA GLY A 275 5.41 -16.45 8.06
C GLY A 275 5.45 -17.47 9.20
N PRO A 276 5.22 -17.02 10.44
CA PRO A 276 5.22 -17.91 11.60
C PRO A 276 4.04 -18.89 11.55
N ASP A 277 4.17 -20.01 12.28
CA ASP A 277 3.19 -21.11 12.26
C ASP A 277 1.76 -20.67 12.65
N ASP A 278 1.64 -19.67 13.52
CA ASP A 278 0.37 -19.11 14.00
C ASP A 278 -0.23 -18.04 13.09
N ALA A 279 0.52 -17.59 12.08
CA ALA A 279 0.08 -16.65 11.05
C ALA A 279 0.76 -16.99 9.71
N PRO A 280 0.33 -18.07 9.04
CA PRO A 280 0.99 -18.57 7.84
C PRO A 280 0.80 -17.62 6.66
N GLY A 281 1.77 -17.62 5.76
CA GLY A 281 1.82 -16.78 4.57
C GLY A 281 3.24 -16.70 4.04
N ARG A 282 3.43 -16.06 2.90
CA ARG A 282 4.74 -15.94 2.26
C ARG A 282 5.05 -14.50 1.88
N LEU A 283 6.28 -14.06 2.14
CA LEU A 283 6.83 -12.80 1.67
C LEU A 283 7.76 -13.07 0.49
N ASP A 284 7.51 -12.44 -0.66
CA ASP A 284 8.39 -12.45 -1.85
C ASP A 284 9.03 -11.07 -2.00
N LEU A 285 10.29 -10.94 -1.58
CA LEU A 285 11.03 -9.69 -1.62
C LEU A 285 12.01 -9.70 -2.79
N GLN A 286 11.85 -8.76 -3.71
CA GLN A 286 12.74 -8.53 -4.86
C GLN A 286 13.49 -7.23 -4.66
N ILE A 287 14.81 -7.27 -4.78
CA ILE A 287 15.71 -6.14 -4.61
C ILE A 287 16.50 -6.01 -5.91
N LEU A 288 16.29 -4.90 -6.60
CA LEU A 288 16.85 -4.63 -7.92
C LEU A 288 17.68 -3.36 -7.91
N GLU A 289 18.75 -3.35 -8.69
CA GLU A 289 19.48 -2.15 -9.05
C GLU A 289 18.87 -1.54 -10.32
N ALA A 290 18.58 -0.25 -10.28
CA ALA A 290 18.34 0.55 -11.47
C ALA A 290 19.62 0.58 -12.31
N GLY A 291 19.48 0.58 -13.63
CA GLY A 291 20.60 0.68 -14.55
C GLY A 291 21.30 2.05 -14.53
N PRO A 292 21.90 2.48 -15.66
CA PRO A 292 22.74 3.67 -15.71
C PRO A 292 22.00 4.96 -15.33
N ASP A 293 22.73 6.08 -15.16
CA ASP A 293 22.21 7.38 -14.70
C ASP A 293 20.94 7.86 -15.42
N CYS A 294 20.76 7.53 -16.70
CA CYS A 294 19.55 7.85 -17.45
C CYS A 294 18.28 7.15 -16.91
N GLU A 295 18.41 5.97 -16.31
CA GLU A 295 17.32 5.28 -15.61
C GLU A 295 17.02 5.92 -14.25
N VAL A 296 18.06 6.25 -13.48
CA VAL A 296 17.89 6.99 -12.20
C VAL A 296 17.23 8.35 -12.45
N ALA A 297 17.61 9.04 -13.51
CA ALA A 297 16.98 10.28 -13.94
C ALA A 297 15.49 10.10 -14.30
N GLU A 298 15.10 8.98 -14.92
CA GLU A 298 13.68 8.68 -15.16
C GLU A 298 12.90 8.50 -13.86
N TYR A 299 13.44 7.77 -12.88
CA TYR A 299 12.84 7.66 -11.55
C TYR A 299 12.74 9.04 -10.88
N ASN A 300 13.80 9.84 -10.92
CA ASN A 300 13.82 11.20 -10.37
C ASN A 300 12.70 12.07 -10.99
N ARG A 301 12.54 12.03 -12.31
CA ARG A 301 11.48 12.76 -13.03
C ARG A 301 10.09 12.24 -12.68
N ALA A 302 9.91 10.93 -12.59
CA ALA A 302 8.64 10.31 -12.21
C ALA A 302 8.26 10.70 -10.77
N LEU A 303 9.19 10.61 -9.81
CA LEU A 303 8.99 11.03 -8.42
C LEU A 303 8.67 12.53 -8.31
N THR A 304 9.30 13.36 -9.13
CA THR A 304 9.01 14.80 -9.21
C THR A 304 7.61 15.04 -9.77
N PHE A 305 7.23 14.32 -10.83
CA PHE A 305 5.92 14.41 -11.46
C PHE A 305 4.79 13.97 -10.52
N THR A 306 4.98 12.90 -9.75
CA THR A 306 4.00 12.43 -8.75
C THR A 306 3.98 13.28 -7.47
N GLY A 307 4.90 14.25 -7.35
CA GLY A 307 4.95 15.20 -6.24
C GLY A 307 5.53 14.64 -4.95
N SER A 308 6.47 13.71 -5.04
CA SER A 308 7.25 13.29 -3.87
C SER A 308 8.02 14.47 -3.26
N PRO A 309 8.23 14.51 -1.93
CA PRO A 309 8.98 15.58 -1.29
C PRO A 309 10.39 15.72 -1.87
N LYS A 310 10.79 16.96 -2.21
CA LYS A 310 12.10 17.25 -2.83
C LYS A 310 13.28 16.67 -2.07
N SER A 311 13.28 16.78 -0.73
CA SER A 311 14.33 16.22 0.12
C SER A 311 14.44 14.70 0.00
N HIS A 312 13.32 13.99 -0.09
CA HIS A 312 13.34 12.54 -0.27
C HIS A 312 13.80 12.16 -1.67
N ILE A 313 13.41 12.91 -2.70
CA ILE A 313 13.90 12.66 -4.07
C ILE A 313 15.42 12.74 -4.09
N THR A 314 16.00 13.79 -3.49
CA THR A 314 17.46 13.92 -3.40
C THR A 314 18.09 12.82 -2.57
N GLN A 315 17.46 12.40 -1.46
CA GLN A 315 17.94 11.30 -0.64
C GLN A 315 18.01 9.98 -1.44
N VAL A 316 16.96 9.60 -2.16
CA VAL A 316 16.87 8.28 -2.82
C VAL A 316 17.48 8.24 -4.22
N THR A 317 17.73 9.40 -4.84
CA THR A 317 18.33 9.49 -6.18
C THR A 317 19.75 10.02 -6.18
N GLY A 318 20.20 10.67 -5.10
CA GLY A 318 21.48 11.40 -5.07
C GLY A 318 21.48 12.72 -5.85
N HIS A 319 20.35 13.09 -6.46
CA HIS A 319 20.27 14.19 -7.43
C HIS A 319 19.16 15.21 -7.10
N PRO A 320 19.28 16.46 -7.57
CA PRO A 320 18.20 17.43 -7.43
C PRO A 320 16.92 16.95 -8.15
N PRO A 321 15.71 17.34 -7.69
CA PRO A 321 14.46 16.98 -8.34
C PRO A 321 14.35 17.52 -9.77
N GLY A 322 13.87 16.68 -10.69
CA GLY A 322 13.74 16.98 -12.11
C GLY A 322 15.03 16.82 -12.92
N MET A 323 16.07 16.20 -12.35
CA MET A 323 17.31 15.92 -13.07
C MET A 323 17.05 15.12 -14.35
N THR A 324 17.78 15.46 -15.40
CA THR A 324 17.83 14.74 -16.67
C THR A 324 19.24 14.21 -16.89
N ALA A 325 19.37 13.04 -17.50
CA ALA A 325 20.64 12.51 -17.94
C ALA A 325 20.51 12.00 -19.38
N GLU A 326 21.56 12.17 -20.18
CA GLU A 326 21.61 11.61 -21.53
C GLU A 326 21.74 10.09 -21.46
N CYS A 327 21.09 9.40 -22.40
CA CYS A 327 21.24 7.96 -22.51
C CYS A 327 22.65 7.63 -22.97
N ALA A 328 23.32 6.71 -22.26
CA ALA A 328 24.54 6.12 -22.79
C ALA A 328 24.26 5.47 -24.16
N PRO A 329 25.22 5.42 -25.10
CA PRO A 329 25.03 4.81 -26.42
C PRO A 329 24.54 3.35 -26.39
N THR A 330 24.81 2.65 -25.30
CA THR A 330 24.39 1.25 -25.04
C THR A 330 23.04 1.13 -24.35
N CYS A 331 22.37 2.25 -24.06
CA CYS A 331 21.05 2.22 -23.46
C CYS A 331 19.99 1.94 -24.53
N HIS A 332 19.40 0.75 -24.49
CA HIS A 332 18.31 0.34 -25.38
C HIS A 332 16.91 0.51 -24.76
N ARG A 333 16.82 1.11 -23.56
CA ARG A 333 15.56 1.27 -22.84
C ARG A 333 14.78 2.48 -23.35
N ARG A 334 13.44 2.36 -23.33
CA ARG A 334 12.54 3.49 -23.60
C ARG A 334 12.32 4.27 -22.30
N HIS A 335 12.91 5.45 -22.22
CA HIS A 335 12.75 6.41 -21.13
C HIS A 335 11.54 7.31 -21.40
N ASP A 336 10.34 6.82 -21.09
CA ASP A 336 9.06 7.54 -21.30
C ASP A 336 8.12 7.41 -20.09
N THR A 337 8.69 7.30 -18.89
CA THR A 337 7.94 7.00 -17.67
C THR A 337 6.93 8.09 -17.36
N VAL A 338 7.35 9.36 -17.46
CA VAL A 338 6.46 10.50 -17.20
C VAL A 338 5.32 10.55 -18.22
N ALA A 339 5.58 10.36 -19.52
CA ALA A 339 4.50 10.40 -20.49
C ALA A 339 3.58 9.17 -20.37
N PHE A 340 4.09 8.01 -19.96
CA PHE A 340 3.27 6.87 -19.56
C PHE A 340 2.33 7.25 -18.42
N LEU A 341 2.83 7.84 -17.32
CA LEU A 341 2.01 8.29 -16.20
C LEU A 341 0.95 9.33 -16.64
N GLN A 342 1.32 10.28 -17.51
CA GLN A 342 0.37 11.22 -18.10
C GLN A 342 -0.70 10.54 -18.98
N ARG A 343 -0.35 9.49 -19.74
CA ARG A 343 -1.32 8.70 -20.51
C ARG A 343 -2.30 8.00 -19.58
N ILE A 344 -1.81 7.40 -18.49
CA ILE A 344 -2.66 6.78 -17.47
C ILE A 344 -3.61 7.82 -16.85
N ALA A 345 -3.10 8.97 -16.41
CA ALA A 345 -3.91 10.07 -15.87
C ALA A 345 -5.00 10.53 -16.86
N ARG A 346 -4.69 10.67 -18.15
CA ARG A 346 -5.67 11.02 -19.18
C ARG A 346 -6.70 9.92 -19.44
N GLN A 347 -6.30 8.64 -19.39
CA GLN A 347 -7.22 7.52 -19.57
C GLN A 347 -8.25 7.46 -18.43
N ARG A 348 -7.78 7.66 -17.20
CA ARG A 348 -8.59 7.79 -15.99
C ARG A 348 -9.65 8.88 -16.12
N GLU A 349 -9.24 10.08 -16.53
CA GLU A 349 -10.16 11.20 -16.80
C GLU A 349 -11.20 10.87 -17.88
N LYS A 350 -10.79 10.21 -18.97
CA LYS A 350 -11.69 9.78 -20.05
C LYS A 350 -12.71 8.75 -19.57
N GLN A 351 -12.29 7.76 -18.79
CA GLN A 351 -13.19 6.74 -18.24
C GLN A 351 -14.24 7.38 -17.33
N ARG A 352 -13.82 8.31 -16.47
CA ARG A 352 -14.73 9.13 -15.66
C ARG A 352 -15.71 9.94 -16.51
N GLY A 353 -15.22 10.59 -17.55
CA GLY A 353 -16.06 11.37 -18.48
C GLY A 353 -17.12 10.50 -19.16
N ARG A 354 -16.79 9.24 -19.49
CA ARG A 354 -17.76 8.26 -20.02
C ARG A 354 -18.82 7.89 -18.99
N LEU A 355 -18.43 7.60 -17.76
CA LEU A 355 -19.36 7.29 -16.65
C LEU A 355 -20.38 8.42 -16.45
N CYS A 356 -19.92 9.67 -16.38
CA CYS A 356 -20.81 10.83 -16.20
C CYS A 356 -21.83 10.97 -17.35
N ARG A 357 -21.39 10.78 -18.60
CA ARG A 357 -22.27 10.88 -19.77
C ARG A 357 -23.34 9.79 -19.79
N LYS A 358 -22.98 8.55 -19.45
CA LYS A 358 -23.91 7.41 -19.46
C LYS A 358 -25.01 7.54 -18.41
N THR A 359 -24.69 8.07 -17.24
CA THR A 359 -25.67 8.19 -16.14
C THR A 359 -26.48 9.49 -16.18
N GLY A 360 -26.36 10.30 -17.25
CA GLY A 360 -27.06 11.59 -17.38
C GLY A 360 -26.67 12.66 -16.34
N ARG A 361 -25.60 12.44 -15.55
CA ARG A 361 -25.14 13.38 -14.53
C ARG A 361 -24.02 14.23 -15.10
N ARG A 362 -24.23 15.56 -15.23
CA ARG A 362 -23.17 16.48 -15.69
C ARG A 362 -21.94 16.37 -14.77
N PRO A 363 -20.72 16.36 -15.32
CA PRO A 363 -19.53 16.52 -14.49
C PRO A 363 -19.60 17.90 -13.82
N ALA A 364 -19.52 17.94 -12.49
CA ALA A 364 -19.25 19.18 -11.77
C ALA A 364 -17.94 19.77 -12.33
N LYS A 365 -17.99 21.01 -12.80
CA LYS A 365 -16.78 21.77 -13.14
C LYS A 365 -16.02 21.99 -11.83
N GLY A 366 -14.83 21.40 -11.72
CA GLY A 366 -13.87 21.69 -10.67
C GLY A 366 -13.15 23.00 -10.97
#